data_AF-A0A8S3S148-F1
#
_entry.id   AF-A0A8S3S148-F1
#
_cell.length_a   1.000
_cell.length_b   1.000
_cell.length_c   1.000
_cell.angle_alpha   90.00
_cell.angle_beta   90.00
_cell.angle_gamma   90.00
#
_symmetry.space_group_name_H-M   'P 1'
#
loop_
_entity.id
_entity.type
_entity.pdbx_description
1 polymer ?
#
loop_
_entity_poly.entity_id
_entity_poly.type
_entity_poly.pdbx_seq_one_letter_code
_entity_poly.pdbx_strand_id
1 'polypeptide(L)'
;MTDDDVAAVVIDNGSYKIKAGFAGDDCHRSVFSTVVGRPSRPAYQVSDGDHKEFYVGDEAQHRRSALNLNYPIEHGIITNWDDMEKIWQHCFKDELRVDPADHPIIMTEPPLNPKMQKEKTVQVMFEKLNACAFFLALSSKLALYASGRGSGITVDVGDGVSYAMTIYEGHCIMPATRRLDFGGRDLTLNLQKLLHEKGYDFVNYCK
;
A
#
# COMPACT_ATOMS: atom_id res chain seq x y z
N MET A 1 -29.32 5.92 -20.37
CA MET A 1 -28.24 5.92 -19.37
C MET A 1 -28.79 6.71 -18.21
N THR A 2 -29.39 6.01 -17.25
CA THR A 2 -30.06 6.59 -16.08
C THR A 2 -29.67 5.73 -14.89
N ASP A 3 -28.53 6.08 -14.31
CA ASP A 3 -28.28 6.15 -12.88
C ASP A 3 -26.96 6.93 -12.78
N ASP A 4 -26.86 7.91 -11.89
CA ASP A 4 -25.59 8.57 -11.60
C ASP A 4 -24.71 7.56 -10.85
N ASP A 5 -24.14 6.59 -11.57
CA ASP A 5 -23.31 5.53 -11.02
C ASP A 5 -22.07 6.17 -10.38
N VAL A 6 -22.06 6.19 -9.05
CA VAL A 6 -20.94 6.73 -8.27
C VAL A 6 -19.70 5.87 -8.53
N ALA A 7 -18.64 6.49 -9.06
CA ALA A 7 -17.41 5.79 -9.41
C ALA A 7 -16.77 5.15 -8.18
N ALA A 8 -16.40 3.86 -8.29
CA ALA A 8 -15.74 3.14 -7.23
C ALA A 8 -14.33 3.68 -6.96
N VAL A 9 -13.92 3.74 -5.70
CA VAL A 9 -12.54 4.03 -5.32
C VAL A 9 -11.71 2.76 -5.44
N VAL A 10 -10.56 2.84 -6.11
CA VAL A 10 -9.62 1.72 -6.29
C VAL A 10 -8.35 2.01 -5.50
N ILE A 11 -7.97 1.09 -4.60
CA ILE A 11 -6.78 1.21 -3.74
C ILE A 11 -5.88 -0.02 -3.92
N ASP A 12 -4.66 0.22 -4.39
CA ASP A 12 -3.60 -0.78 -4.45
C ASP A 12 -2.68 -0.69 -3.22
N ASN A 13 -2.75 -1.67 -2.33
CA ASN A 13 -1.96 -1.71 -1.09
C ASN A 13 -0.55 -2.25 -1.34
N GLY A 14 0.38 -1.39 -1.78
CA GLY A 14 1.79 -1.76 -1.87
C GLY A 14 2.49 -1.68 -0.51
N SER A 15 3.50 -2.53 -0.31
CA SER A 15 4.36 -2.53 0.88
C SER A 15 5.23 -1.26 1.01
N TYR A 16 5.47 -0.56 -0.10
CA TYR A 16 6.24 0.69 -0.12
C TYR A 16 5.40 1.91 -0.50
N LYS A 17 4.49 1.75 -1.47
CA LYS A 17 3.62 2.83 -1.94
C LYS A 17 2.20 2.32 -2.08
N ILE A 18 1.24 3.11 -1.62
CA ILE A 18 -0.16 2.97 -1.98
C ILE A 18 -0.41 3.74 -3.27
N LYS A 19 -1.24 3.17 -4.14
CA LYS A 19 -1.77 3.86 -5.32
C LYS A 19 -3.28 3.90 -5.21
N ALA A 20 -3.87 5.07 -5.40
CA ALA A 20 -5.32 5.24 -5.23
C ALA A 20 -5.90 6.13 -6.33
N GLY A 21 -7.14 5.85 -6.71
CA GLY A 21 -7.85 6.60 -7.75
C GLY A 21 -9.29 6.12 -7.90
N PHE A 22 -9.94 6.51 -8.99
CA PHE A 22 -11.33 6.13 -9.27
C PHE A 22 -11.39 5.17 -10.45
N ALA A 23 -12.33 4.23 -10.38
CA ALA A 23 -12.63 3.35 -11.50
C ALA A 23 -13.06 4.19 -12.71
N GLY A 24 -12.44 3.93 -13.86
CA GLY A 24 -12.65 4.69 -15.09
C GLY A 24 -11.58 5.74 -15.37
N ASP A 25 -10.75 6.11 -14.40
CA ASP A 25 -9.57 6.94 -14.65
C ASP A 25 -8.47 6.14 -15.38
N ASP A 26 -7.74 6.77 -16.29
CA ASP A 26 -6.62 6.16 -17.03
C ASP A 26 -5.40 5.86 -16.14
N CYS A 27 -5.27 6.60 -15.03
CA CYS A 27 -4.19 6.44 -14.06
C CYS A 27 -4.66 6.72 -12.64
N HIS A 28 -3.85 6.33 -11.66
CA HIS A 28 -4.09 6.66 -10.26
C HIS A 28 -4.06 8.18 -10.05
N ARG A 29 -4.89 8.69 -9.15
CA ARG A 29 -4.87 10.11 -8.77
C ARG A 29 -3.80 10.42 -7.73
N SER A 30 -3.49 9.45 -6.89
CA SER A 30 -2.51 9.59 -5.82
C SER A 30 -1.59 8.38 -5.73
N VAL A 31 -0.32 8.66 -5.42
CA VAL A 31 0.67 7.68 -4.99
C VAL A 31 1.45 8.27 -3.83
N PHE A 32 1.46 7.58 -2.71
CA PHE A 32 2.16 8.03 -1.51
C PHE A 32 2.77 6.85 -0.75
N SER A 33 3.76 7.13 0.08
CA SER A 33 4.51 6.10 0.82
C SER A 33 3.65 5.37 1.87
N THR A 34 3.77 4.04 1.97
CA THR A 34 3.07 3.22 2.97
C THR A 34 3.80 3.29 4.32
N VAL A 35 3.74 4.43 5.00
CA VAL A 35 4.50 4.70 6.22
C VAL A 35 3.75 5.64 7.16
N VAL A 36 3.92 5.42 8.46
CA VAL A 36 3.48 6.34 9.51
C VAL A 36 4.69 6.79 10.32
N GLY A 37 4.89 8.10 10.44
CA GLY A 37 5.95 8.72 11.23
C GLY A 37 5.41 9.31 12.52
N ARG A 38 6.06 9.04 13.66
CA ARG A 38 5.73 9.64 14.96
C ARG A 38 6.91 10.44 15.51
N PRO A 39 6.72 11.62 16.10
CA PRO A 39 7.81 12.42 16.67
C PRO A 39 8.63 11.64 17.71
N SER A 40 9.96 11.63 17.54
CA SER A 40 10.86 10.84 18.41
C SER A 40 11.08 11.46 19.79
N ARG A 41 10.81 12.76 19.97
CA ARG A 41 10.97 13.49 21.23
C ARG A 41 9.81 14.44 21.49
N PRO A 42 9.34 14.57 22.74
CA PRO A 42 8.40 15.64 23.12
C PRO A 42 8.95 17.04 22.80
N ALA A 43 10.27 17.23 22.86
CA ALA A 43 10.89 18.55 22.64
C ALA A 43 10.90 19.04 21.18
N TYR A 44 10.62 18.17 20.19
CA TYR A 44 10.42 18.63 18.80
C TYR A 44 9.04 19.27 18.60
N GLN A 45 8.19 19.25 19.63
CA GLN A 45 6.91 19.96 19.67
C GLN A 45 7.08 21.50 19.73
N VAL A 46 8.28 22.08 19.58
CA VAL A 46 8.52 23.50 19.89
C VAL A 46 8.82 24.39 18.65
N SER A 47 9.06 23.85 17.45
CA SER A 47 9.56 24.69 16.33
C SER A 47 8.67 24.85 15.10
N ASP A 48 7.58 24.09 14.95
CA ASP A 48 6.69 24.19 13.78
C ASP A 48 5.25 24.08 14.28
N GLY A 49 4.44 25.13 14.08
CA GLY A 49 3.16 25.37 14.76
C GLY A 49 2.01 24.40 14.47
N ASP A 50 2.30 23.18 13.99
CA ASP A 50 1.32 22.16 13.67
C ASP A 50 1.64 20.88 14.50
N HIS A 51 1.01 20.78 15.68
CA HIS A 51 1.20 19.69 16.63
C HIS A 51 0.48 18.41 16.18
N LYS A 52 0.90 17.81 15.06
CA LYS A 52 0.37 16.49 14.64
C LYS A 52 0.99 15.36 15.46
N GLU A 53 0.14 14.48 15.98
CA GLU A 53 0.56 13.28 16.72
C GLU A 53 1.31 12.28 15.84
N PHE A 54 0.93 12.20 14.56
CA PHE A 54 1.55 11.35 13.56
C PHE A 54 1.50 12.02 12.19
N TYR A 55 2.36 11.55 11.31
CA TYR A 55 2.47 11.92 9.90
C TYR A 55 2.31 10.67 9.06
N VAL A 56 1.71 10.79 7.89
CA VAL A 56 1.49 9.67 6.96
C VAL A 56 2.16 9.98 5.63
N GLY A 57 2.53 8.94 4.88
CA GLY A 57 2.86 9.13 3.48
C GLY A 57 4.20 9.84 3.27
N ASP A 58 4.22 10.64 2.22
CA ASP A 58 5.42 11.36 1.83
C ASP A 58 5.76 12.46 2.84
N GLU A 59 4.78 13.02 3.57
CA GLU A 59 5.03 13.98 4.66
C GLU A 59 5.92 13.36 5.76
N ALA A 60 5.66 12.09 6.10
CA ALA A 60 6.49 11.35 7.04
C ALA A 60 7.91 11.08 6.48
N GLN A 61 8.04 10.73 5.20
CA GLN A 61 9.34 10.52 4.56
C GLN A 61 10.20 11.78 4.52
N HIS A 62 9.61 12.94 4.19
CA HIS A 62 10.34 14.21 4.17
C HIS A 62 10.86 14.58 5.57
N ARG A 63 10.16 14.17 6.62
CA ARG A 63 10.53 14.40 8.02
C ARG A 63 11.23 13.19 8.66
N ARG A 64 11.81 12.27 7.88
CA ARG A 64 12.46 11.02 8.36
C ARG A 64 13.55 11.21 9.42
N SER A 65 14.17 12.39 9.48
CA SER A 65 15.22 12.71 10.47
C SER A 65 14.65 13.06 11.86
N ALA A 66 13.41 13.54 11.91
CA ALA A 66 12.74 13.97 13.14
C ALA A 66 11.70 12.96 13.64
N LEU A 67 11.27 12.04 12.77
CA LEU A 67 10.23 11.06 13.04
C LEU A 67 10.79 9.64 13.15
N ASN A 68 10.22 8.87 14.07
CA ASN A 68 10.33 7.42 14.08
C ASN A 68 9.34 6.86 13.05
N LEU A 69 9.86 6.34 11.94
CA LEU A 69 9.05 5.78 10.85
C LEU A 69 8.69 4.32 11.11
N ASN A 70 7.41 3.98 10.93
CA ASN A 70 6.91 2.61 10.98
C ASN A 70 6.26 2.23 9.65
N TYR A 71 6.57 1.02 9.16
CA TYR A 71 6.05 0.47 7.91
C TYR A 71 5.09 -0.68 8.25
N PRO A 72 3.77 -0.49 8.13
CA PRO A 72 2.79 -1.44 8.65
C PRO A 72 2.56 -2.66 7.77
N ILE A 73 3.24 -2.76 6.62
CA ILE A 73 3.19 -3.91 5.72
C ILE A 73 4.60 -4.48 5.58
N GLU A 74 4.78 -5.72 6.02
CA GLU A 74 6.03 -6.47 5.89
C GLU A 74 5.80 -7.70 5.01
N HIS A 75 6.57 -7.82 3.93
CA HIS A 75 6.43 -8.92 2.96
C HIS A 75 4.98 -9.15 2.48
N GLY A 76 4.23 -8.05 2.27
CA GLY A 76 2.83 -8.09 1.83
C GLY A 76 1.81 -8.44 2.92
N ILE A 77 2.22 -8.63 4.18
CA ILE A 77 1.31 -8.90 5.30
C ILE A 77 1.21 -7.66 6.19
N ILE A 78 -0.01 -7.30 6.58
CA ILE A 78 -0.23 -6.20 7.52
C ILE A 78 0.20 -6.66 8.92
N THR A 79 1.18 -5.98 9.50
CA THR A 79 1.73 -6.25 10.83
C THR A 79 1.22 -5.26 11.88
N ASN A 80 0.86 -4.03 11.48
CA ASN A 80 0.30 -3.01 12.37
C ASN A 80 -1.01 -2.43 11.80
N TRP A 81 -2.13 -2.85 12.37
CA TRP A 81 -3.47 -2.44 11.94
C TRP A 81 -3.81 -1.01 12.31
N ASP A 82 -3.34 -0.51 13.46
CA ASP A 82 -3.58 0.88 13.88
C ASP A 82 -2.89 1.89 12.97
N ASP A 83 -1.79 1.49 12.34
CA ASP A 83 -1.07 2.30 11.36
C ASP A 83 -1.66 2.16 9.96
N MET A 84 -2.12 0.96 9.57
CA MET A 84 -2.89 0.80 8.33
C MET A 84 -4.19 1.59 8.34
N GLU A 85 -4.92 1.63 9.46
CA GLU A 85 -6.15 2.42 9.57
C GLU A 85 -5.87 3.91 9.31
N LYS A 86 -4.81 4.47 9.92
CA LYS A 86 -4.39 5.85 9.68
C LYS A 86 -4.02 6.11 8.22
N ILE A 87 -3.33 5.15 7.60
CA ILE A 87 -2.95 5.22 6.19
C ILE A 87 -4.19 5.23 5.28
N TRP A 88 -5.18 4.38 5.53
CA TRP A 88 -6.41 4.38 4.75
C TRP A 88 -7.25 5.65 5.01
N GLN A 89 -7.31 6.15 6.24
CA GLN A 89 -7.95 7.42 6.54
C GLN A 89 -7.30 8.58 5.77
N HIS A 90 -5.97 8.63 5.71
CA HIS A 90 -5.23 9.60 4.92
C HIS A 90 -5.53 9.48 3.41
N CYS A 91 -5.58 8.24 2.89
CA CYS A 91 -5.95 7.96 1.50
C CYS A 91 -7.32 8.56 1.14
N PHE A 92 -8.34 8.35 1.98
CA PHE A 92 -9.69 8.84 1.72
C PHE A 92 -9.81 10.36 1.95
N LYS A 93 -9.31 10.86 3.08
CA LYS A 93 -9.54 12.26 3.49
C LYS A 93 -8.61 13.27 2.82
N ASP A 94 -7.33 12.96 2.74
CA ASP A 94 -6.32 13.93 2.31
C ASP A 94 -6.00 13.79 0.82
N GLU A 95 -5.77 12.54 0.37
CA GLU A 95 -5.36 12.24 -1.00
C GLU A 95 -6.52 12.28 -2.00
N LEU A 96 -7.60 11.52 -1.75
CA LEU A 96 -8.76 11.46 -2.65
C LEU A 96 -9.88 12.45 -2.29
N ARG A 97 -9.93 12.92 -1.04
CA ARG A 97 -10.93 13.85 -0.50
C ARG A 97 -12.38 13.38 -0.70
N VAL A 98 -12.63 12.11 -0.37
CA VAL A 98 -13.95 11.46 -0.47
C VAL A 98 -14.36 10.81 0.84
N ASP A 99 -15.67 10.63 1.02
CA ASP A 99 -16.22 9.80 2.09
C ASP A 99 -16.36 8.34 1.61
N PRO A 100 -15.74 7.36 2.29
CA PRO A 100 -15.97 5.94 2.03
C PRO A 100 -17.45 5.50 2.04
N ALA A 101 -18.32 6.23 2.76
CA ALA A 101 -19.74 5.94 2.81
C ALA A 101 -20.48 6.26 1.49
N ASP A 102 -19.91 7.12 0.65
CA ASP A 102 -20.54 7.56 -0.59
C ASP A 102 -20.06 6.75 -1.81
N HIS A 103 -18.98 5.97 -1.69
CA HIS A 103 -18.34 5.28 -2.83
C HIS A 103 -18.09 3.79 -2.56
N PRO A 104 -18.39 2.89 -3.52
CA PRO A 104 -17.90 1.52 -3.47
C PRO A 104 -16.37 1.48 -3.47
N ILE A 105 -15.77 0.60 -2.68
CA ILE A 105 -14.31 0.48 -2.58
C ILE A 105 -13.83 -0.87 -3.13
N ILE A 106 -12.85 -0.82 -4.03
CA ILE A 106 -12.11 -1.97 -4.53
C ILE A 106 -10.69 -1.86 -3.99
N MET A 107 -10.23 -2.90 -3.32
CA MET A 107 -8.90 -2.93 -2.71
C MET A 107 -8.11 -4.15 -3.17
N THR A 108 -6.80 -4.00 -3.34
CA THR A 108 -5.92 -5.12 -3.68
C THR A 108 -5.42 -5.86 -2.44
N GLU A 109 -5.27 -7.17 -2.58
CA GLU A 109 -4.54 -8.03 -1.66
C GLU A 109 -3.52 -8.89 -2.42
N PRO A 110 -2.45 -9.34 -1.74
CA PRO A 110 -1.49 -10.23 -2.37
C PRO A 110 -2.03 -11.67 -2.49
N PRO A 111 -1.44 -12.46 -3.40
CA PRO A 111 -1.61 -13.91 -3.41
C PRO A 111 -1.34 -14.56 -2.05
N LEU A 112 -2.10 -15.62 -1.73
CA LEU A 112 -1.93 -16.44 -0.52
C LEU A 112 -2.06 -15.64 0.79
N ASN A 113 -2.78 -14.51 0.78
CA ASN A 113 -3.07 -13.74 1.97
C ASN A 113 -3.92 -14.58 2.97
N PRO A 114 -3.49 -14.72 4.25
CA PRO A 114 -4.23 -15.50 5.24
C PRO A 114 -5.67 -15.02 5.43
N LYS A 115 -6.61 -15.95 5.68
CA LYS A 115 -8.03 -15.62 5.87
C LYS A 115 -8.27 -14.56 6.94
N MET A 116 -7.54 -14.65 8.06
CA MET A 116 -7.63 -13.69 9.16
C MET A 116 -7.29 -12.25 8.73
N GLN A 117 -6.31 -12.08 7.83
CA GLN A 117 -5.95 -10.78 7.28
C GLN A 117 -7.09 -10.23 6.42
N LYS A 118 -7.68 -11.07 5.57
CA LYS A 118 -8.84 -10.68 4.74
C LYS A 118 -10.03 -10.23 5.58
N GLU A 119 -10.39 -11.04 6.58
CA GLU A 119 -11.49 -10.76 7.50
C GLU A 119 -11.25 -9.45 8.26
N LYS A 120 -10.00 -9.22 8.71
CA LYS A 120 -9.66 -8.00 9.42
C LYS A 120 -9.69 -6.75 8.53
N THR A 121 -9.22 -6.84 7.29
CA THR A 121 -9.34 -5.75 6.30
C THR A 121 -10.81 -5.39 6.08
N VAL A 122 -11.66 -6.39 5.83
CA VAL A 122 -13.11 -6.19 5.64
C VAL A 122 -13.75 -5.57 6.89
N GLN A 123 -13.38 -6.05 8.09
CA GLN A 123 -13.86 -5.51 9.35
C GLN A 123 -13.53 -4.02 9.47
N VAL A 124 -12.27 -3.62 9.23
CA VAL A 124 -11.85 -2.20 9.34
C VAL A 124 -12.60 -1.34 8.33
N MET A 125 -12.77 -1.81 7.09
CA MET A 125 -13.47 -1.06 6.05
C MET A 125 -14.92 -0.77 6.41
N PHE A 126 -15.66 -1.77 6.90
CA PHE A 126 -17.07 -1.58 7.27
C PHE A 126 -17.25 -0.92 8.64
N GLU A 127 -16.54 -1.38 9.68
CA GLU A 127 -16.81 -0.94 11.07
C GLU A 127 -16.09 0.34 11.48
N LYS A 128 -14.94 0.65 10.86
CA LYS A 128 -14.13 1.83 11.20
C LYS A 128 -14.24 2.93 10.17
N LEU A 129 -14.26 2.56 8.89
CA LEU A 129 -14.28 3.50 7.77
C LEU A 129 -15.68 3.70 7.18
N ASN A 130 -16.69 2.92 7.62
CA ASN A 130 -18.07 3.01 7.16
C ASN A 130 -18.25 2.90 5.63
N ALA A 131 -17.44 2.06 4.99
CA ALA A 131 -17.57 1.80 3.55
C ALA A 131 -18.98 1.31 3.20
N CYS A 132 -19.61 1.85 2.15
CA CYS A 132 -20.94 1.40 1.73
C CYS A 132 -20.91 0.04 1.02
N ALA A 133 -19.85 -0.23 0.26
CA ALA A 133 -19.59 -1.50 -0.41
C ALA A 133 -18.08 -1.73 -0.50
N PHE A 134 -17.65 -2.99 -0.42
CA PHE A 134 -16.24 -3.33 -0.42
C PHE A 134 -15.98 -4.62 -1.21
N PHE A 135 -14.95 -4.62 -2.06
CA PHE A 135 -14.47 -5.78 -2.78
C PHE A 135 -12.95 -5.91 -2.65
N LEU A 136 -12.48 -7.10 -2.27
CA LEU A 136 -11.06 -7.42 -2.15
C LEU A 136 -10.61 -8.26 -3.34
N ALA A 137 -9.67 -7.75 -4.12
CA ALA A 137 -9.21 -8.33 -5.37
C ALA A 137 -7.73 -8.74 -5.29
N LEU A 138 -7.36 -9.84 -5.95
CA LEU A 138 -5.96 -10.26 -6.05
C LEU A 138 -5.19 -9.32 -7.00
N SER A 139 -4.10 -8.71 -6.51
CA SER A 139 -3.28 -7.77 -7.29
C SER A 139 -2.81 -8.39 -8.63
N SER A 140 -2.26 -9.60 -8.58
CA SER A 140 -1.78 -10.33 -9.75
C SER A 140 -2.88 -10.62 -10.77
N LYS A 141 -4.11 -10.86 -10.31
CA LYS A 141 -5.26 -11.09 -11.19
C LYS A 141 -5.67 -9.80 -11.93
N LEU A 142 -5.70 -8.67 -11.22
CA LEU A 142 -5.97 -7.38 -11.83
C LEU A 142 -4.91 -7.01 -12.86
N ALA A 143 -3.63 -7.27 -12.58
CA ALA A 143 -2.54 -7.03 -13.51
C ALA A 143 -2.69 -7.85 -14.82
N LEU A 144 -3.12 -9.11 -14.73
CA LEU A 144 -3.39 -9.92 -15.92
C LEU A 144 -4.55 -9.33 -16.74
N TYR A 145 -5.64 -8.94 -16.06
CA TYR A 145 -6.80 -8.34 -16.70
C TYR A 145 -6.48 -7.00 -17.37
N ALA A 146 -5.63 -6.17 -16.75
CA ALA A 146 -5.13 -4.94 -17.37
C ALA A 146 -4.37 -5.20 -18.68
N SER A 147 -3.76 -6.38 -18.84
CA SER A 147 -3.13 -6.79 -20.11
C SER A 147 -4.11 -7.33 -21.16
N GLY A 148 -5.41 -7.40 -20.87
CA GLY A 148 -6.43 -7.96 -21.76
C GLY A 148 -6.39 -9.47 -21.90
N ARG A 149 -5.83 -10.19 -20.92
CA ARG A 149 -5.69 -11.66 -20.95
C ARG A 149 -6.55 -12.33 -19.88
N GLY A 150 -7.19 -13.44 -20.23
CA GLY A 150 -7.95 -14.28 -19.28
C GLY A 150 -7.13 -15.43 -18.68
N SER A 151 -6.02 -15.80 -19.32
CA SER A 151 -5.12 -16.88 -18.91
C SER A 151 -3.67 -16.45 -19.06
N GLY A 152 -2.81 -16.86 -18.13
CA GLY A 152 -1.39 -16.55 -18.14
C GLY A 152 -0.73 -16.78 -16.78
N ILE A 153 0.57 -16.51 -16.73
CA ILE A 153 1.33 -16.45 -15.48
C ILE A 153 1.73 -14.99 -15.28
N THR A 154 1.43 -14.45 -14.10
CA THR A 154 1.85 -13.12 -13.68
C THR A 154 3.00 -13.24 -12.70
N VAL A 155 4.09 -12.53 -13.00
CA VAL A 155 5.23 -12.38 -12.09
C VAL A 155 5.21 -10.95 -11.57
N ASP A 156 4.79 -10.80 -10.32
CA ASP A 156 4.70 -9.53 -9.61
C ASP A 156 5.93 -9.36 -8.72
N VAL A 157 6.70 -8.29 -8.91
CA VAL A 157 7.92 -8.00 -8.15
C VAL A 157 7.75 -6.65 -7.48
N GLY A 158 7.40 -6.68 -6.19
CA GLY A 158 7.16 -5.49 -5.39
C GLY A 158 8.39 -5.06 -4.59
N ASP A 159 8.15 -4.19 -3.60
CA ASP A 159 9.20 -3.72 -2.69
C ASP A 159 9.62 -4.79 -1.66
N GLY A 160 8.66 -5.37 -0.96
CA GLY A 160 8.95 -6.36 0.10
C GLY A 160 8.75 -7.83 -0.30
N VAL A 161 8.13 -8.12 -1.43
CA VAL A 161 7.74 -9.50 -1.80
C VAL A 161 7.57 -9.62 -3.32
N SER A 162 7.81 -10.82 -3.83
CA SER A 162 7.58 -11.20 -5.22
C SER A 162 6.67 -12.43 -5.30
N TYR A 163 5.79 -12.46 -6.28
CA TYR A 163 4.85 -13.56 -6.53
C TYR A 163 4.91 -14.02 -7.98
N ALA A 164 4.79 -15.32 -8.20
CA ALA A 164 4.46 -15.90 -9.50
C ALA A 164 3.13 -16.66 -9.37
N MET A 165 2.07 -16.11 -9.95
CA MET A 165 0.72 -16.67 -9.90
C MET A 165 0.29 -17.14 -11.29
N THR A 166 -0.28 -18.34 -11.36
CA THR A 166 -0.91 -18.87 -12.58
C THR A 166 -2.40 -18.63 -12.55
N ILE A 167 -2.94 -18.08 -13.63
CA ILE A 167 -4.35 -17.81 -13.84
C ILE A 167 -4.78 -18.50 -15.14
N TYR A 168 -5.88 -19.22 -15.11
CA TYR A 168 -6.43 -19.92 -16.27
C TYR A 168 -7.92 -19.64 -16.34
N GLU A 169 -8.38 -19.04 -17.45
CA GLU A 169 -9.78 -18.67 -17.70
C GLU A 169 -10.39 -17.87 -16.53
N GLY A 170 -9.61 -16.95 -15.97
CA GLY A 170 -10.00 -16.12 -14.82
C GLY A 170 -9.92 -16.81 -13.45
N HIS A 171 -9.61 -18.10 -13.40
CA HIS A 171 -9.43 -18.86 -12.16
C HIS A 171 -7.96 -18.86 -11.71
N CYS A 172 -7.72 -18.52 -10.45
CA CYS A 172 -6.37 -18.54 -9.87
C CYS A 172 -6.01 -19.95 -9.40
N ILE A 173 -4.91 -20.49 -9.90
CA ILE A 173 -4.42 -21.81 -9.51
C ILE A 173 -3.50 -21.64 -8.29
N MET A 174 -4.11 -21.54 -7.10
CA MET A 174 -3.40 -21.29 -5.85
C MET A 174 -2.26 -22.27 -5.56
N PRO A 175 -2.38 -23.61 -5.78
CA PRO A 175 -1.27 -24.54 -5.53
C PRO A 175 -0.03 -24.34 -6.43
N ALA A 176 -0.23 -23.76 -7.61
CA ALA A 176 0.86 -23.43 -8.53
C ALA A 176 1.53 -22.09 -8.20
N THR A 177 0.91 -21.28 -7.33
CA THR A 177 1.44 -19.97 -6.96
C THR A 177 2.73 -20.14 -6.16
N ARG A 178 3.72 -19.30 -6.46
CA ARG A 178 4.98 -19.20 -5.73
C ARG A 178 5.11 -17.81 -5.13
N ARG A 179 5.63 -17.77 -3.92
CA ARG A 179 5.90 -16.54 -3.16
C ARG A 179 7.38 -16.56 -2.80
N LEU A 180 8.01 -15.41 -2.92
CA LEU A 180 9.38 -15.16 -2.49
C LEU A 180 9.38 -13.88 -1.67
N ASP A 181 9.81 -13.95 -0.41
CA ASP A 181 9.97 -12.80 0.48
C ASP A 181 11.28 -12.06 0.13
N PHE A 182 11.33 -11.57 -1.11
CA PHE A 182 12.43 -10.81 -1.68
C PHE A 182 11.84 -9.80 -2.66
N GLY A 183 12.32 -8.56 -2.62
CA GLY A 183 11.87 -7.50 -3.51
C GLY A 183 12.86 -6.35 -3.68
N GLY A 184 12.33 -5.19 -4.09
CA GLY A 184 13.10 -3.97 -4.32
C GLY A 184 13.87 -3.48 -3.08
N ARG A 185 13.35 -3.71 -1.87
CA ARG A 185 14.02 -3.33 -0.62
C ARG A 185 15.32 -4.10 -0.42
N ASP A 186 15.29 -5.42 -0.62
CA ASP A 186 16.46 -6.28 -0.48
C ASP A 186 17.53 -5.94 -1.51
N LEU A 187 17.11 -5.64 -2.74
CA LEU A 187 18.01 -5.17 -3.80
C LEU A 187 18.67 -3.85 -3.44
N THR A 188 17.92 -2.91 -2.87
CA THR A 188 18.43 -1.61 -2.44
C THR A 188 19.46 -1.75 -1.32
N LEU A 189 19.16 -2.59 -0.31
CA LEU A 189 20.09 -2.88 0.80
C LEU A 189 21.35 -3.58 0.32
N ASN A 190 21.22 -4.54 -0.60
CA ASN A 190 22.36 -5.23 -1.18
C ASN A 190 23.25 -4.27 -1.99
N LEU A 191 22.65 -3.38 -2.79
CA LEU A 191 23.40 -2.37 -3.53
C LEU A 191 24.13 -1.40 -2.58
N GLN A 192 23.46 -0.96 -1.52
CA GLN A 192 24.08 -0.10 -0.50
C GLN A 192 25.30 -0.77 0.13
N LYS A 193 25.21 -2.07 0.46
CA LYS A 193 26.33 -2.86 0.98
C LYS A 193 27.50 -2.92 -0.01
N LEU A 194 27.23 -3.27 -1.27
CA LEU A 194 28.25 -3.35 -2.32
C LEU A 194 28.95 -2.00 -2.58
N LEU A 195 28.22 -0.89 -2.48
CA LEU A 195 28.78 0.45 -2.62
C LEU A 195 29.65 0.82 -1.42
N HIS A 196 29.24 0.45 -0.21
CA HIS A 196 30.06 0.64 0.99
C HIS A 196 31.37 -0.16 0.92
N GLU A 197 31.32 -1.42 0.44
CA GLU A 197 32.52 -2.25 0.21
C GLU A 197 33.48 -1.63 -0.82
N LYS A 198 32.98 -0.81 -1.75
CA LYS A 198 33.79 -0.05 -2.71
C LYS A 198 34.30 1.30 -2.17
N GLY A 199 34.02 1.63 -0.92
CA GLY A 199 34.46 2.88 -0.28
C GLY A 199 33.53 4.08 -0.52
N TYR A 200 32.28 3.85 -0.96
CA TYR A 200 31.28 4.92 -0.99
C TYR A 200 30.61 5.04 0.38
N ASP A 201 30.85 6.17 1.06
CA ASP A 201 30.17 6.50 2.30
C ASP A 201 28.88 7.27 2.03
N PHE A 202 27.75 6.61 2.27
CA PHE A 202 26.46 7.29 2.32
C PHE A 202 26.30 7.97 3.67
N VAL A 203 26.83 9.19 3.77
CA VAL A 203 26.44 10.08 4.85
C VAL A 203 24.95 10.34 4.68
N ASN A 204 24.13 10.02 5.69
CA ASN A 204 22.72 10.40 5.73
C ASN A 204 22.66 11.94 5.69
N TYR A 205 22.64 12.54 4.50
CA TYR A 205 22.39 13.96 4.32
C TYR A 205 20.92 14.21 4.67
N CYS A 206 20.67 14.35 5.97
CA CYS A 206 19.58 15.17 6.45
C CYS A 206 20.02 16.61 6.23
N LYS A 207 19.68 17.17 5.07
CA LYS A 207 19.55 18.61 4.90
C LYS A 207 18.08 18.92 4.71
#